data_AF-A0A7C6EAI6-F1
#
_entry.id   AF-A0A7C6EAI6-F1
#
_cell.length_a   1.000
_cell.length_b   1.000
_cell.length_c   1.000
_cell.angle_alpha   90.00
_cell.angle_beta   90.00
_cell.angle_gamma   90.00
#
_symmetry.space_group_name_H-M   'P 1'
#
loop_
_entity.id
_entity.type
_entity.pdbx_description
1 polymer ?
#
loop_
_entity_poly.entity_id
_entity_poly.type
_entity_poly.pdbx_seq_one_letter_code
_entity_poly.pdbx_strand_id
1 'polypeptide(L)'
;MFYIGNIIVFAVLLILITLFLYALKVTNYRELIAVYSAFVMIWRIALLLPTLSLQTRRFHDANKSGWLTVLFFICSFILGFVSSAFENLSSSSQNFTILTLVVIACLAIDIWLFVILGFVKGTSSSNKYRPNPLG
;
A
#
# COMPACT_ATOMS: atom_id res chain seq x y z
N MET A 1 -12.43 3.41 -8.79
CA MET A 1 -13.42 2.36 -8.44
C MET A 1 -12.79 1.17 -7.73
N PHE A 2 -11.69 0.59 -8.23
CA PHE A 2 -11.01 -0.55 -7.59
C PHE A 2 -10.66 -0.33 -6.09
N TYR A 3 -10.03 0.80 -5.73
CA TYR A 3 -9.65 1.07 -4.34
C TYR A 3 -10.85 1.21 -3.39
N ILE A 4 -11.91 1.89 -3.81
CA ILE A 4 -13.13 2.06 -3.00
C ILE A 4 -13.82 0.71 -2.80
N GLY A 5 -13.98 -0.08 -3.87
CA GLY A 5 -14.54 -1.42 -3.76
C GLY A 5 -13.72 -2.33 -2.84
N ASN A 6 -12.39 -2.25 -2.93
CA ASN A 6 -11.48 -2.99 -2.07
C ASN A 6 -11.65 -2.62 -0.58
N ILE A 7 -11.73 -1.31 -0.27
CA ILE A 7 -11.96 -0.83 1.10
C ILE A 7 -13.28 -1.37 1.66
N ILE A 8 -14.35 -1.35 0.86
CA ILE A 8 -15.67 -1.85 1.28
C ILE A 8 -15.61 -3.35 1.56
N VAL A 9 -15.08 -4.15 0.63
CA VAL A 9 -14.97 -5.61 0.80
C VAL A 9 -14.10 -5.95 2.00
N PHE A 10 -12.97 -5.25 2.18
CA PHE A 10 -12.09 -5.45 3.31
C PHE A 10 -12.78 -5.16 4.66
N ALA A 11 -13.52 -4.04 4.75
CA ALA A 11 -14.27 -3.69 5.94
C ALA A 11 -15.35 -4.74 6.28
N VAL A 12 -16.10 -5.22 5.27
CA VAL A 12 -17.10 -6.28 5.45
C VAL A 12 -16.46 -7.56 5.96
N LEU A 13 -15.34 -7.99 5.36
CA LEU A 13 -14.64 -9.19 5.80
C LEU A 13 -14.08 -9.07 7.23
N LEU A 14 -13.56 -7.90 7.61
CA LEU A 14 -13.13 -7.66 9.00
C LEU A 14 -14.28 -7.76 10.00
N ILE A 15 -15.45 -7.21 9.65
CA ILE A 15 -16.64 -7.33 10.49
C ILE A 15 -17.04 -8.79 10.63
N LEU A 16 -17.09 -9.55 9.53
CA LEU A 16 -17.43 -10.97 9.56
C LEU A 16 -16.43 -11.80 10.39
N ILE A 17 -15.13 -11.54 10.26
CA ILE A 17 -14.09 -12.19 11.08
C ILE A 17 -14.28 -11.85 12.54
N THR A 18 -14.55 -10.59 12.88
CA THR A 18 -14.81 -10.16 14.26
C THR A 18 -16.00 -10.90 14.85
N LEU A 19 -17.11 -10.97 14.12
CA LEU A 19 -18.32 -11.68 14.56
C LEU A 19 -18.06 -13.18 14.74
N PHE A 20 -17.29 -13.79 13.84
CA PHE A 20 -16.93 -15.20 13.93
C PHE A 20 -16.06 -15.49 15.16
N LEU A 21 -15.03 -14.69 15.41
CA LEU A 21 -14.17 -14.83 16.59
C LEU A 21 -14.93 -14.61 17.90
N TYR A 22 -15.89 -13.66 17.90
CA TYR A 22 -16.79 -13.44 19.02
C TYR A 22 -17.69 -14.67 19.28
N ALA A 23 -18.25 -15.28 18.23
CA ALA A 23 -19.06 -16.49 18.36
C ALA A 23 -18.28 -17.68 18.92
N LEU A 24 -16.99 -17.79 18.59
CA LEU A 24 -16.06 -18.78 19.16
C LEU A 24 -15.58 -18.43 20.58
N LYS A 25 -16.01 -17.30 21.14
CA LYS A 25 -15.59 -16.81 22.47
C LYS A 25 -14.07 -16.69 22.61
N VAL A 26 -13.37 -16.32 21.53
CA VAL A 26 -11.93 -16.05 21.58
C VAL A 26 -11.70 -14.74 22.34
N THR A 27 -11.24 -14.82 23.59
CA THR A 27 -10.97 -13.65 24.46
C THR A 27 -9.48 -13.36 24.61
N ASN A 28 -8.62 -14.28 24.18
CA ASN A 28 -7.17 -14.14 24.31
C ASN A 28 -6.64 -13.09 23.32
N TYR A 29 -6.05 -12.01 23.85
CA TYR A 29 -5.56 -10.90 23.03
C TYR A 29 -4.51 -11.33 21.99
N ARG A 30 -3.64 -12.28 22.34
CA ARG A 30 -2.58 -12.80 21.46
C ARG A 30 -3.15 -13.52 20.24
N GLU A 31 -4.17 -14.36 20.47
CA GLU A 31 -4.83 -15.11 19.41
C GLU A 31 -5.58 -14.16 18.46
N LEU A 32 -6.26 -13.15 19.00
CA LEU A 32 -6.93 -12.12 18.20
C LEU A 32 -5.92 -11.40 17.27
N ILE A 33 -4.81 -10.90 17.83
CA ILE A 33 -3.77 -10.22 17.04
C ILE A 33 -3.20 -11.14 15.95
N ALA A 34 -2.94 -12.41 16.28
CA ALA A 34 -2.40 -13.37 15.31
C ALA A 34 -3.37 -13.60 14.14
N VAL A 35 -4.67 -13.75 14.42
CA VAL A 35 -5.69 -13.95 13.36
C VAL A 35 -5.83 -12.72 12.48
N TYR A 36 -5.95 -11.51 13.07
CA TYR A 36 -6.06 -10.27 12.28
C TYR A 36 -4.81 -10.00 11.45
N SER A 37 -3.62 -10.17 12.03
CA SER A 37 -2.36 -9.95 11.29
C SER A 37 -2.18 -10.94 10.14
N ALA A 38 -2.51 -12.23 10.35
CA ALA A 38 -2.51 -13.23 9.29
C ALA A 38 -3.51 -12.89 8.17
N PHE A 39 -4.74 -12.50 8.52
CA PHE A 39 -5.74 -12.09 7.53
C PHE A 39 -5.27 -10.90 6.69
N VAL A 40 -4.75 -9.85 7.34
CA VAL A 40 -4.21 -8.67 6.64
C VAL A 40 -3.06 -9.04 5.72
N MET A 41 -2.15 -9.93 6.17
CA MET A 41 -1.03 -10.39 5.36
C MET A 41 -1.49 -11.14 4.11
N ILE A 42 -2.43 -12.08 4.26
CA ILE A 42 -3.01 -12.83 3.13
C ILE A 42 -3.72 -11.88 2.16
N TRP A 43 -4.51 -10.95 2.67
CA TRP A 43 -5.22 -9.95 1.88
C TRP A 43 -4.26 -9.08 1.04
N ARG A 44 -3.17 -8.62 1.65
CA ARG A 44 -2.12 -7.84 0.96
C ARG A 44 -1.45 -8.64 -0.16
N ILE A 45 -1.14 -9.91 0.07
CA ILE A 45 -0.53 -10.77 -0.94
C ILE A 45 -1.50 -11.02 -2.10
N ALA A 46 -2.77 -11.33 -1.80
CA ALA A 46 -3.79 -11.57 -2.82
C ALA A 46 -4.01 -10.35 -3.73
N LEU A 47 -3.91 -9.15 -3.18
CA LEU A 47 -4.11 -7.90 -3.90
C LEU A 47 -2.85 -7.30 -4.52
N LEU A 48 -1.68 -7.90 -4.26
CA LEU A 48 -0.41 -7.41 -4.75
C LEU A 48 -0.41 -7.29 -6.29
N LEU A 49 -0.73 -8.37 -7.00
CA LEU A 49 -0.70 -8.36 -8.46
C LEU A 49 -1.76 -7.43 -9.08
N PRO A 50 -3.04 -7.44 -8.64
CA PRO A 50 -4.03 -6.49 -9.14
C PRO A 50 -3.65 -5.02 -8.93
N THR A 51 -3.14 -4.68 -7.73
CA THR A 51 -2.73 -3.30 -7.41
C THR A 51 -1.55 -2.85 -8.27
N LEU A 52 -0.52 -3.69 -8.42
CA LEU A 52 0.62 -3.40 -9.29
C LEU A 52 0.20 -3.18 -10.75
N SER A 53 -0.70 -4.02 -11.26
CA SER A 53 -1.20 -3.91 -12.64
C SER A 53 -1.94 -2.59 -12.86
N LEU A 54 -2.83 -2.21 -11.94
CA LEU A 54 -3.63 -1.00 -12.06
C LEU A 54 -2.80 0.28 -11.91
N GLN A 55 -1.85 0.31 -10.97
CA GLN A 55 -0.94 1.45 -10.79
C GLN A 55 -0.05 1.63 -12.01
N THR A 56 0.51 0.55 -12.54
CA THR A 56 1.36 0.59 -13.75
C THR A 56 0.60 1.16 -14.95
N ARG A 57 -0.66 0.73 -15.15
CA ARG A 57 -1.52 1.30 -16.20
C ARG A 57 -1.75 2.80 -15.99
N ARG A 58 -2.04 3.23 -14.75
CA ARG A 58 -2.25 4.66 -14.45
C ARG A 58 -1.00 5.51 -14.67
N PHE A 59 0.19 5.00 -14.35
CA PHE A 59 1.43 5.71 -14.66
C PHE A 59 1.66 5.81 -16.17
N HIS A 60 1.38 4.74 -16.93
CA HIS A 60 1.46 4.78 -18.38
C HIS A 60 0.44 5.77 -18.98
N ASP A 61 -0.77 5.85 -18.43
CA ASP A 61 -1.78 6.85 -18.84
C ASP A 61 -1.29 8.29 -18.58
N ALA A 62 -0.50 8.51 -17.53
CA ALA A 62 0.15 9.78 -17.22
C ALA A 62 1.48 10.00 -17.96
N ASN A 63 1.82 9.16 -18.95
CA ASN A 63 3.09 9.16 -19.69
C ASN A 63 4.33 9.10 -18.77
N LYS A 64 4.24 8.36 -17.66
CA LYS A 64 5.33 8.07 -16.72
C LYS A 64 5.71 6.60 -16.79
N SER A 65 6.91 6.29 -16.28
CA SER A 65 7.40 4.91 -16.22
C SER A 65 6.58 4.06 -15.25
N GLY A 66 6.16 2.87 -15.68
CA GLY A 66 5.51 1.88 -14.83
C GLY A 66 6.36 1.40 -13.64
N TRP A 67 7.69 1.57 -13.71
CA TRP A 67 8.59 1.26 -12.60
C TRP A 67 8.35 2.12 -11.36
N LEU A 68 7.69 3.28 -11.49
CA LEU A 68 7.30 4.10 -10.34
C LEU A 68 6.33 3.36 -9.41
N THR A 69 5.57 2.39 -9.93
CA THR A 69 4.74 1.48 -9.12
C THR A 69 5.60 0.66 -8.14
N VAL A 70 6.74 0.15 -8.62
CA VAL A 70 7.64 -0.67 -7.79
C VAL A 70 8.29 0.21 -6.72
N LEU A 71 8.70 1.43 -7.08
CA LEU A 71 9.24 2.41 -6.13
C LEU A 71 8.22 2.73 -5.02
N PHE A 72 6.95 3.00 -5.39
CA PHE A 72 5.87 3.22 -4.42
C PHE A 72 5.73 2.04 -3.47
N PHE A 73 5.69 0.81 -4.00
CA PHE A 73 5.54 -0.38 -3.17
C PHE A 73 6.71 -0.60 -2.22
N ILE A 74 7.95 -0.37 -2.68
CA ILE A 74 9.15 -0.47 -1.85
C ILE A 74 9.13 0.56 -0.71
N CYS A 75 8.82 1.83 -1.01
CA CYS A 75 8.72 2.87 0.01
C CYS A 75 7.64 2.55 1.05
N SER A 76 6.45 2.17 0.61
CA SER A 76 5.36 1.75 1.51
C SER A 76 5.72 0.51 2.35
N PHE A 77 6.47 -0.44 1.79
CA PHE A 77 6.94 -1.61 2.53
C PHE A 77 7.97 -1.24 3.60
N ILE A 78 8.94 -0.38 3.27
CA ILE A 78 9.94 0.14 4.20
C ILE A 78 9.23 0.84 5.37
N LEU A 79 8.25 1.70 5.10
CA LEU A 79 7.51 2.40 6.16
C LEU A 79 6.82 1.45 7.14
N GLY A 80 6.18 0.38 6.65
CA GLY A 80 5.55 -0.63 7.51
C GLY A 80 6.55 -1.51 8.28
N PHE A 81 7.73 -1.74 7.72
CA PHE A 81 8.81 -2.45 8.42
C PHE A 81 9.41 -1.57 9.52
N VAL A 82 9.66 -0.29 9.23
CA VAL A 82 10.20 0.66 10.19
C VAL A 82 9.27 0.87 11.38
N SER A 83 7.95 0.96 11.18
CA SER A 83 7.01 1.07 12.31
C SER A 83 7.09 -0.12 13.26
N SER A 84 7.36 -1.32 12.74
CA SER A 84 7.53 -2.54 13.54
C SER A 84 8.91 -2.59 14.23
N ALA A 85 9.94 -2.04 13.59
CA ALA A 85 11.29 -1.94 14.14
C ALA A 85 11.44 -0.83 15.19
N PHE A 86 10.61 0.21 15.14
CA PHE A 86 10.64 1.36 16.06
C PHE A 86 10.46 0.94 17.52
N GLU A 87 9.67 -0.09 17.79
CA GLU A 87 9.47 -0.65 19.14
C GLU A 87 10.74 -1.27 19.73
N ASN A 88 11.70 -1.68 18.88
CA ASN A 88 12.92 -2.39 19.29
C ASN A 88 14.18 -1.50 19.29
N LEU A 89 14.16 -0.33 18.64
CA LEU A 89 15.34 0.50 18.36
C LEU A 89 15.45 1.79 19.19
N SER A 90 14.50 2.07 20.08
CA SER A 90 14.46 3.30 20.90
C SER A 90 15.62 3.47 21.90
N SER A 91 16.56 2.52 21.95
CA SER A 91 17.71 2.50 22.88
C SER A 91 19.03 3.01 22.30
N SER A 92 19.14 3.32 21.00
CA SER A 92 20.39 3.78 20.37
C SER A 92 20.21 5.04 19.51
N SER A 93 20.86 6.14 19.91
CA SER A 93 20.65 7.49 19.36
C SER A 93 21.06 7.68 17.89
N GLN A 94 22.11 6.99 17.41
CA GLN A 94 22.55 7.14 16.02
C GLN A 94 21.68 6.38 15.03
N ASN A 95 21.23 5.17 15.38
CA ASN A 95 20.35 4.38 14.51
C ASN A 95 18.96 5.02 14.38
N PHE A 96 18.50 5.70 15.43
CA PHE A 96 17.22 6.41 15.44
C PHE A 96 17.15 7.55 14.42
N THR A 97 18.22 8.37 14.31
CA THR A 97 18.27 9.49 13.37
C THR A 97 18.23 9.04 11.92
N ILE A 98 19.03 8.02 11.56
CA ILE A 98 19.07 7.47 10.20
C ILE A 98 17.71 6.89 9.81
N LEU A 99 17.11 6.09 10.70
CA LEU A 99 15.79 5.50 10.50
C LEU A 99 14.72 6.56 10.25
N THR A 100 14.75 7.64 11.04
CA THR A 100 13.82 8.77 10.91
C THR A 100 13.97 9.48 9.56
N LEU A 101 15.19 9.71 9.09
CA LEU A 101 15.45 10.30 7.77
C LEU A 101 14.93 9.41 6.63
N VAL A 102 15.13 8.09 6.74
CA VAL A 102 14.60 7.12 5.77
C VAL A 102 13.06 7.17 5.71
N VAL A 103 12.39 7.27 6.87
CA VAL A 103 10.93 7.42 6.94
C VAL A 103 10.47 8.69 6.25
N ILE A 104 11.10 9.83 6.55
CA ILE A 104 10.75 11.12 5.94
C ILE A 104 10.93 11.07 4.42
N ALA A 105 12.03 10.49 3.93
CA ALA A 105 12.29 10.33 2.51
C ALA A 105 11.25 9.43 1.82
N CYS A 106 10.92 8.29 2.41
CA CYS A 106 9.90 7.38 1.86
C CYS A 106 8.52 8.03 1.85
N LEU A 107 8.15 8.77 2.90
CA LEU A 107 6.88 9.51 2.95
C LEU A 107 6.81 10.60 1.87
N ALA A 108 7.90 11.35 1.65
CA ALA A 108 7.94 12.37 0.61
C ALA A 108 7.75 11.76 -0.80
N ILE A 109 8.38 10.60 -1.06
CA ILE A 109 8.22 9.86 -2.31
C ILE A 109 6.78 9.35 -2.47
N ASP A 110 6.21 8.75 -1.43
CA ASP A 110 4.84 8.22 -1.47
C ASP A 110 3.81 9.33 -1.68
N ILE A 111 3.97 10.49 -1.04
CA ILE A 111 3.11 11.66 -1.26
C ILE A 111 3.21 12.12 -2.72
N TRP A 112 4.41 12.25 -3.26
CA TRP A 112 4.62 12.66 -4.64
C TRP A 112 3.97 11.69 -5.64
N LEU A 113 4.17 10.38 -5.46
CA LEU A 113 3.58 9.34 -6.30
C LEU A 113 2.06 9.27 -6.15
N PHE A 114 1.55 9.46 -4.94
CA PHE A 114 0.12 9.54 -4.67
C PHE A 114 -0.53 10.71 -5.42
N VAL A 115 0.13 11.88 -5.44
CA VAL A 115 -0.36 13.04 -6.19
C VAL A 115 -0.45 12.74 -7.69
N ILE A 116 0.54 12.05 -8.25
CA ILE A 116 0.53 11.63 -9.66
C ILE A 116 -0.62 10.66 -9.94
N LEU A 117 -0.83 9.66 -9.08
CA LEU A 117 -1.86 8.64 -9.29
C LEU A 117 -3.29 9.18 -9.12
N GLY A 118 -3.47 10.10 -8.17
CA GLY A 118 -4.77 10.64 -7.77
C GLY A 118 -5.24 11.84 -8.57
N PHE A 119 -4.37 12.82 -8.82
CA PHE A 119 -4.77 14.15 -9.28
C PHE A 119 -4.25 14.51 -10.68
N VAL A 120 -3.18 13.87 -11.17
CA VAL A 120 -2.68 14.16 -12.51
C VAL A 120 -3.60 13.51 -13.55
N LYS A 121 -4.09 14.33 -14.48
CA LYS A 121 -4.90 13.86 -15.61
C LYS A 121 -4.02 13.05 -16.57
N GLY A 122 -4.57 11.97 -17.12
CA GLY A 122 -3.90 11.21 -18.18
C GLY A 122 -3.68 12.05 -19.44
N THR A 123 -2.63 11.74 -20.20
CA THR A 123 -2.31 12.43 -21.45
C THR A 123 -3.32 12.07 -22.53
N SER A 124 -3.89 13.07 -23.21
CA SER A 124 -4.86 12.88 -24.31
C SER A 124 -4.21 12.73 -25.69
N SER A 125 -2.92 13.06 -25.84
CA SER A 125 -2.15 12.87 -27.08
C SER A 125 -1.59 11.45 -27.19
N SER A 126 -1.00 11.12 -28.34
CA SER A 126 -0.16 9.93 -28.45
C SER A 126 0.90 9.94 -27.34
N ASN A 127 1.08 8.82 -26.67
CA ASN A 127 2.09 8.66 -25.63
C ASN A 127 3.01 7.48 -25.97
N LYS A 128 4.12 7.35 -25.24
CA LYS A 128 5.13 6.30 -25.48
C LYS A 128 4.56 4.87 -25.38
N TYR A 129 3.45 4.69 -24.67
CA TYR A 129 2.85 3.40 -24.33
C TYR A 129 1.59 3.07 -25.14
N ARG A 130 0.94 4.06 -25.76
CA ARG A 130 -0.25 3.91 -26.59
C ARG A 130 -0.35 5.05 -27.64
N PRO A 131 -0.42 4.72 -28.94
CA PRO A 131 -0.71 5.68 -30.00
C PRO A 131 -2.11 6.30 -29.85
N ASN A 132 -2.31 7.53 -30.33
CA ASN A 132 -3.62 8.18 -30.33
C ASN A 132 -4.57 7.40 -31.26
N PRO A 133 -5.72 6.91 -30.78
CA PRO A 133 -6.69 6.22 -31.64
C PRO A 133 -7.40 7.15 -32.62
N LEU A 134 -7.32 8.47 -32.45
CA LEU A 134 -8.05 9.45 -33.25
C LEU A 134 -7.22 10.18 -34.32
N GLY A 135 -5.92 9.87 -34.45
CA GLY A 135 -5.01 10.60 -35.34
C GLY A 135 -4.66 11.96 -34.77
#